data_AF-A0A926C2T6-F1
#
_entry.id   AF-A0A926C2T6-F1
#
_cell.length_a   1.000
_cell.length_b   1.000
_cell.length_c   1.000
_cell.angle_alpha   90.00
_cell.angle_beta   90.00
_cell.angle_gamma   90.00
#
_symmetry.space_group_name_H-M   'P 1'
#
loop_
_entity.id
_entity.type
_entity.pdbx_description
1 polymer ?
#
loop_
_entity_poly.entity_id
_entity_poly.type
_entity_poly.pdbx_seq_one_letter_code
_entity_poly.pdbx_strand_id
1 'polypeptide(L)' 'DRWYRLMRDTYLDTYLSTFGPEHPLFHNNTEINFLLLVYLLEKAVYELGYELSYRPSWVKIPLKGIVDVVREVEKLRT' A
#
# COMPACT_ATOMS: atom_id res chain seq x y z
N ASP A 1 -7.06 -9.43 -10.16
CA ASP A 1 -6.87 -9.86 -8.76
C ASP A 1 -5.81 -10.94 -8.49
N ARG A 2 -5.42 -11.83 -9.43
CA ARG A 2 -4.23 -12.69 -9.24
C ARG A 2 -2.93 -11.99 -9.63
N TRP A 3 -2.90 -11.41 -10.83
CA TRP A 3 -1.74 -10.71 -11.37
C TRP A 3 -1.26 -9.59 -10.45
N TYR A 4 -2.17 -8.74 -9.97
CA TYR A 4 -1.86 -7.64 -9.05
C TYR A 4 -1.15 -8.13 -7.78
N ARG A 5 -1.69 -9.17 -7.11
CA ARG A 5 -1.07 -9.73 -5.91
C ARG A 5 0.31 -10.28 -6.18
N LEU A 6 0.46 -11.07 -7.25
CA LEU A 6 1.75 -11.65 -7.62
C LEU A 6 2.79 -10.56 -7.91
N MET A 7 2.43 -9.53 -8.69
CA MET A 7 3.35 -8.43 -8.98
C MET A 7 3.72 -7.63 -7.73
N ARG A 8 2.73 -7.30 -6.88
CA ARG A 8 2.95 -6.58 -5.62
C ARG A 8 3.87 -7.36 -4.70
N ASP A 9 3.56 -8.63 -4.47
CA ASP A 9 4.27 -9.47 -3.52
C ASP A 9 5.70 -9.74 -4.00
N THR A 10 5.89 -10.08 -5.29
CA THR A 10 7.22 -10.25 -5.88
C THR A 10 8.05 -8.97 -5.83
N TYR A 11 7.44 -7.81 -6.11
CA TYR A 11 8.13 -6.53 -6.02
C TYR A 11 8.60 -6.23 -4.60
N LEU A 12 7.69 -6.31 -3.61
CA LEU A 12 8.01 -5.97 -2.23
C LEU A 12 9.04 -6.93 -1.63
N ASP A 13 8.90 -8.23 -1.89
CA ASP A 13 9.85 -9.24 -1.42
C ASP A 13 11.26 -9.02 -1.99
N THR A 14 11.36 -8.80 -3.30
CA THR A 14 12.65 -8.53 -3.96
C THR A 14 13.24 -7.19 -3.52
N TYR A 15 12.41 -6.16 -3.41
CA TYR A 15 12.85 -4.82 -2.99
C TYR A 15 13.40 -4.86 -1.57
N LEU A 16 12.68 -5.45 -0.61
CA LEU A 16 13.11 -5.51 0.78
C LEU A 16 14.33 -6.43 0.98
N SER A 17 14.38 -7.58 0.30
CA SER A 17 15.52 -8.49 0.38
C SER A 17 16.83 -7.89 -0.16
N THR A 18 16.74 -6.92 -1.09
CA THR A 18 17.90 -6.21 -1.64
C THR A 18 18.66 -5.38 -0.58
N PHE A 19 17.98 -4.91 0.46
CA PHE A 19 18.61 -4.15 1.56
C PHE A 19 19.26 -5.07 2.62
N GLY A 20 19.00 -6.37 2.58
CA GLY A 20 19.49 -7.33 3.57
C GLY A 20 18.66 -7.35 4.87
N PRO A 21 19.10 -8.12 5.89
CA PRO A 21 18.36 -8.32 7.13
C PRO A 21 18.27 -7.08 8.03
N GLU A 22 19.22 -6.15 7.91
CA GLU A 22 19.23 -4.89 8.65
C GLU A 22 18.97 -3.73 7.68
N HIS A 23 17.75 -3.19 7.72
CA HIS A 23 17.42 -2.04 6.88
C HIS A 23 18.11 -0.78 7.44
N PRO A 24 18.81 0.02 6.61
CA PRO A 24 19.64 1.14 7.09
C PRO A 24 18.84 2.28 7.72
N LEU A 25 17.54 2.35 7.46
CA LEU A 25 16.65 3.43 7.92
C LEU A 25 15.56 2.99 8.90
N PHE A 26 15.29 1.68 9.00
CA PHE A 26 14.12 1.18 9.74
C PHE A 26 14.54 0.07 10.69
N HIS A 27 13.94 0.07 11.87
CA HIS A 27 14.36 -0.80 12.96
C HIS A 27 13.85 -2.23 12.79
N ASN A 28 12.69 -2.42 12.14
CA ASN A 28 12.10 -3.73 11.88
C ASN A 28 11.03 -3.68 10.78
N ASN A 29 10.57 -4.85 10.36
CA ASN A 29 9.52 -5.00 9.35
C ASN A 29 8.17 -4.43 9.77
N THR A 30 7.88 -4.31 11.06
CA THR A 30 6.62 -3.71 11.55
C THR A 30 6.57 -2.22 11.24
N GLU A 31 7.68 -1.50 11.45
CA GLU A 31 7.80 -0.09 11.08
C GLU A 31 7.64 0.13 9.57
N ILE A 32 8.32 -0.70 8.76
CA ILE A 32 8.22 -0.69 7.30
C ILE A 32 6.78 -0.89 6.85
N ASN A 33 6.11 -1.92 7.38
CA ASN A 33 4.72 -2.24 7.02
C ASN A 33 3.77 -1.11 7.43
N PHE A 34 3.94 -0.53 8.61
CA PHE A 34 3.12 0.58 9.07
C PHE A 34 3.26 1.82 8.16
N LEU A 35 4.50 2.22 7.87
CA LEU A 35 4.77 3.35 6.98
C LEU A 35 4.24 3.10 5.56
N LEU A 36 4.42 1.88 5.04
CA LEU A 36 3.89 1.49 3.73
C LEU A 36 2.36 1.64 3.68
N LEU A 37 1.64 1.18 4.72
CA LEU A 37 0.18 1.34 4.79
C LEU A 37 -0.23 2.83 4.85
N VAL A 38 0.49 3.65 5.62
CA VAL A 38 0.23 5.10 5.69
C VAL A 38 0.38 5.76 4.32
N TYR A 39 1.49 5.51 3.62
CA TYR A 39 1.73 6.10 2.30
C TYR A 39 0.77 5.58 1.23
N LEU A 40 0.38 4.31 1.27
CA LEU A 40 -0.65 3.77 0.37
C LEU A 40 -2.01 4.43 0.60
N LEU A 41 -2.38 4.68 1.86
CA LEU A 41 -3.63 5.37 2.19
C LEU A 41 -3.60 6.82 1.69
N GLU A 42 -2.53 7.55 1.98
CA GLU A 42 -2.33 8.94 1.51
C GLU A 42 -2.46 9.01 -0.01
N LYS A 43 -1.77 8.11 -0.73
CA LYS A 43 -1.80 8.08 -2.18
C LYS A 43 -3.19 7.77 -2.73
N ALA A 44 -3.90 6.79 -2.15
CA ALA A 44 -5.24 6.42 -2.60
C ALA A 44 -6.27 7.53 -2.34
N VAL A 45 -6.16 8.27 -1.24
CA VAL A 45 -7.01 9.45 -0.96
C VAL A 45 -6.71 10.61 -1.92
N TYR A 46 -5.43 10.86 -2.21
CA TYR A 46 -5.04 11.83 -3.25
C TYR A 46 -5.64 11.46 -4.61
N GLU A 47 -5.49 10.20 -5.02
CA GLU A 47 -6.03 9.69 -6.28
C GLU A 47 -7.56 9.78 -6.32
N LEU A 48 -8.26 9.53 -5.21
CA LEU A 48 -9.72 9.69 -5.14
C LEU A 48 -10.13 11.13 -5.51
N GLY A 49 -9.50 12.14 -4.92
CA GLY A 49 -9.79 13.55 -5.25
C GLY A 49 -9.47 13.89 -6.70
N TYR A 50 -8.36 13.36 -7.22
CA TYR A 50 -7.97 13.54 -8.62
C TYR A 50 -8.98 12.90 -9.59
N GLU A 51 -9.35 11.64 -9.38
CA GLU A 51 -10.26 10.92 -10.27
C GLU A 51 -11.68 11.48 -10.21
N LEU A 52 -12.14 11.96 -9.05
CA LEU A 52 -13.41 12.69 -8.93
C LEU A 52 -13.45 13.94 -9.83
N SER A 53 -12.30 14.62 -9.97
CA SER A 53 -12.20 15.86 -10.73
C SER A 53 -12.02 15.63 -12.23
N TYR A 54 -11.29 14.58 -12.63
CA TYR A 54 -10.83 14.42 -14.01
C TYR A 54 -11.33 13.15 -14.72
N ARG A 55 -11.59 12.05 -14.00
CA ARG A 55 -12.08 10.78 -14.61
C ARG A 55 -13.03 10.05 -13.65
N PRO A 56 -14.28 10.54 -13.48
CA PRO A 56 -15.20 9.98 -12.48
C PRO A 56 -15.47 8.48 -12.62
N SER A 57 -15.37 7.91 -13.82
CA SER A 57 -15.52 6.47 -14.07
C SER A 57 -14.40 5.60 -13.45
N TRP A 58 -13.28 6.20 -13.04
CA TRP A 58 -12.12 5.53 -12.45
C TRP A 58 -12.13 5.53 -10.92
N VAL A 59 -13.03 6.27 -10.27
CA VAL A 59 -13.14 6.42 -8.80
C VAL A 59 -13.15 5.09 -8.04
N LYS A 60 -13.71 4.03 -8.64
CA LYS A 60 -13.71 2.68 -8.06
C LYS A 60 -12.31 2.12 -7.76
N ILE A 61 -11.28 2.57 -8.47
CA ILE A 61 -9.89 2.11 -8.32
C ILE A 61 -9.30 2.61 -6.99
N PRO A 62 -9.19 3.94 -6.73
CA PRO A 62 -8.68 4.42 -5.45
C PRO A 62 -9.57 4.02 -4.27
N LEU A 63 -10.91 3.94 -4.44
CA LEU A 63 -11.80 3.44 -3.39
C LEU A 63 -11.47 1.99 -2.98
N LYS A 64 -11.15 1.11 -3.94
CA LYS A 64 -10.70 -0.25 -3.63
C LYS A 64 -9.39 -0.21 -2.83
N GLY A 65 -8.44 0.63 -3.23
CA GLY A 65 -7.19 0.83 -2.50
C GLY A 65 -7.40 1.27 -1.05
N ILE A 66 -8.28 2.25 -0.81
CA ILE A 66 -8.62 2.73 0.54
C ILE A 66 -9.20 1.60 1.40
N VAL A 67 -10.18 0.85 0.87
CA VAL A 67 -10.80 -0.27 1.60
C VAL A 67 -9.77 -1.36 1.93
N ASP A 68 -8.90 -1.70 0.99
CA ASP A 68 -7.87 -2.72 1.19
C ASP A 68 -6.89 -2.28 2.29
N VAL A 69 -6.43 -1.02 2.29
CA VAL A 69 -5.52 -0.51 3.34
C VAL A 69 -6.19 -0.45 4.71
N VAL A 70 -7.44 0.04 4.80
CA VAL A 70 -8.17 0.09 6.08
C VAL A 70 -8.30 -1.29 6.71
N ARG A 71 -8.59 -2.32 5.90
CA ARG A 71 -8.65 -3.71 6.38
C ARG A 71 -7.31 -4.22 6.91
N GLU A 72 -6.20 -3.88 6.28
CA GLU A 72 -4.88 -4.26 6.80
C GLU A 72 -4.57 -3.53 8.11
N VAL A 73 -4.92 -2.25 8.22
CA VAL A 73 -4.77 -1.48 9.46
C VAL A 73 -5.59 -2.07 10.61
N GLU A 74 -6.83 -2.51 10.33
CA GLU A 74 -7.67 -3.16 11.34
C GLU A 74 -7.04 -4.44 11.91
N LYS A 75 -6.35 -5.23 11.07
CA LYS A 75 -5.63 -6.44 11.52
C LYS A 75 -4.46 -6.13 12.44
N LEU A 76 -3.87 -4.93 12.36
CA LEU A 76 -2.78 -4.52 13.26
C LEU A 76 -3.28 -4.15 14.67
N ARG A 77 -4.60 -3.94 14.86
CA ARG A 77 -5.20 -3.55 16.15
C ARG A 77 -5.63 -4.75 17.00
N THR A 78 -5.72 -5.93 16.40
CA THR A 78 -6.07 -7.23 17.03
C THR A 78 -4.83 -8.06 17.27
#